data_AF-A0A2S7WRJ9-F1
#
_entry.id   AF-A0A2S7WRJ9-F1
#
_cell.length_a   1.000
_cell.length_b   1.000
_cell.length_c   1.000
_cell.angle_alpha   90.00
_cell.angle_beta   90.00
_cell.angle_gamma   90.00
#
_symmetry.space_group_name_H-M   'P 1'
#
loop_
_entity.id
_entity.type
_entity.pdbx_description
1 polymer ?
#
loop_
_entity_poly.entity_id
_entity_poly.type
_entity_poly.pdbx_seq_one_letter_code
_entity_poly.pdbx_strand_id
1 'polypeptide(L)'
;MKTRTLALIALFFILPFGIFEFNEINWTSMPTNIYLKVGFVIVFTTCVTYLFNLFGLSKLKPTTVGVFIYLQPVIASIYALITGSDSLNSIKIFATIIIFLGVYLVTKQVDKSIK
;
A
#
# COMPACT_ATOMS: atom_id res chain seq x y z
N MET A 1 9.68 9.88 -22.43
CA MET A 1 8.82 10.81 -21.69
C MET A 1 9.10 10.61 -20.20
N LYS A 2 9.84 11.53 -19.58
CA LYS A 2 10.63 11.30 -18.34
C LYS A 2 9.74 11.10 -17.12
N THR A 3 10.07 10.10 -16.29
CA THR A 3 9.47 9.80 -14.97
C THR A 3 9.28 11.03 -14.07
N ARG A 4 10.10 12.07 -14.24
CA ARG A 4 9.98 13.35 -13.52
C ARG A 4 8.68 14.11 -13.82
N THR A 5 8.18 14.07 -15.05
CA THR A 5 6.96 14.79 -15.44
C THR A 5 5.71 14.11 -14.90
N LEU A 6 5.71 12.78 -14.84
CA LEU A 6 4.63 11.98 -14.22
C LEU A 6 4.49 12.29 -12.72
N ALA A 7 5.62 12.40 -12.01
CA ALA A 7 5.63 12.75 -10.59
C ALA A 7 5.09 14.18 -10.34
N LEU A 8 5.44 15.15 -11.20
CA LEU A 8 4.95 16.53 -11.09
C LEU A 8 3.45 16.64 -11.35
N ILE A 9 2.94 15.92 -12.35
CA ILE A 9 1.51 15.87 -12.67
C ILE A 9 0.72 15.20 -11.53
N ALA A 10 1.21 14.06 -11.03
CA ALA A 10 0.59 13.38 -9.90
C ALA A 10 0.57 14.25 -8.64
N LEU A 11 1.68 14.94 -8.35
CA LEU A 11 1.77 15.88 -7.24
C LEU A 11 0.70 16.97 -7.36
N PHE A 12 0.60 17.64 -8.50
CA PHE A 12 -0.38 18.72 -8.71
C PHE A 12 -1.82 18.25 -8.57
N PHE A 13 -2.12 17.01 -8.95
CA PHE A 13 -3.46 16.44 -8.87
C PHE A 13 -3.85 16.03 -7.42
N ILE A 14 -2.89 15.51 -6.65
CA ILE A 14 -3.10 15.07 -5.26
C ILE A 14 -3.04 16.23 -4.25
N LEU A 15 -2.27 17.27 -4.54
CA LEU A 15 -2.08 18.42 -3.64
C LEU A 15 -3.38 19.11 -3.19
N PRO A 16 -4.34 19.46 -4.08
CA PRO A 16 -5.58 20.08 -3.65
C PRO A 16 -6.37 19.16 -2.72
N PHE A 17 -6.47 17.88 -3.06
CA PHE A 17 -7.18 16.88 -2.24
C PHE A 17 -6.58 16.75 -0.84
N GLY A 18 -5.24 16.69 -0.75
CA GLY A 18 -4.54 16.62 0.53
C GLY A 18 -4.71 17.86 1.40
N ILE A 19 -4.78 19.07 0.81
CA ILE A 19 -5.02 20.31 1.57
C ILE A 19 -6.44 20.38 2.13
N PHE A 20 -7.44 19.93 1.36
CA PHE A 20 -8.83 19.90 1.83
C PHE A 20 -8.96 18.98 3.05
N GLU A 21 -8.46 17.74 2.97
CA GLU A 21 -8.50 16.83 4.11
C GLU A 21 -7.69 17.36 5.31
N PHE A 22 -6.52 17.96 5.08
CA PHE A 22 -5.68 18.48 6.16
C PHE A 22 -6.35 19.60 6.97
N ASN A 23 -7.15 20.45 6.31
CA ASN A 23 -7.89 21.53 6.97
C ASN A 23 -9.12 21.01 7.74
N GLU A 24 -9.70 19.88 7.36
CA GLU A 24 -10.80 19.25 8.09
C GLU A 24 -10.33 18.48 9.33
N ILE A 25 -9.03 18.20 9.44
CA ILE A 25 -8.46 17.53 10.62
C ILE A 25 -8.56 18.47 11.83
N ASN A 26 -9.32 18.05 12.82
CA ASN A 26 -9.47 18.77 14.07
C ASN A 26 -8.36 18.36 15.06
N TRP A 27 -7.17 18.96 14.89
CA TRP A 27 -5.95 18.61 15.64
C TRP A 27 -6.10 18.70 17.16
N THR A 28 -6.94 19.61 17.65
CA THR A 28 -7.13 19.87 19.10
C THR A 28 -8.02 18.83 19.79
N SER A 29 -8.93 18.18 19.07
CA SER A 29 -9.80 17.14 19.64
C SER A 29 -9.21 15.73 19.47
N MET A 30 -8.08 15.59 18.77
CA MET A 30 -7.47 14.30 18.48
C MET A 30 -6.77 13.72 19.73
N PRO A 31 -7.15 12.52 20.20
CA PRO A 31 -6.53 11.90 21.36
C PRO A 31 -5.07 11.51 21.09
N THR A 32 -4.22 11.62 22.12
CA THR A 32 -2.77 11.35 22.06
C THR A 32 -2.43 9.96 21.51
N ASN A 33 -3.31 8.97 21.70
CA ASN A 33 -3.14 7.62 21.15
C ASN A 33 -3.04 7.62 19.61
N ILE A 34 -3.81 8.48 18.92
CA ILE A 34 -3.76 8.53 17.46
C ILE A 34 -2.44 9.15 16.97
N TYR A 35 -1.95 10.19 17.63
CA TYR A 35 -0.63 10.76 17.32
C TYR A 35 0.49 9.72 17.42
N LEU A 36 0.47 8.87 18.45
CA LEU A 36 1.43 7.78 18.59
C LEU A 36 1.30 6.73 17.48
N LYS A 37 0.07 6.36 17.09
CA LYS A 37 -0.17 5.44 15.97
C LYS A 37 0.33 6.02 14.64
N VAL A 38 0.07 7.30 14.38
CA VAL A 38 0.55 8.00 13.18
C VAL A 38 2.08 8.04 13.14
N GLY A 39 2.72 8.43 14.26
CA GLY A 39 4.18 8.43 14.36
C GLY A 39 4.79 7.03 14.13
N PHE A 40 4.17 6.00 14.70
CA PHE A 40 4.60 4.62 14.50
C PHE A 40 4.51 4.19 13.03
N VAL A 41 3.39 4.47 12.36
CA VAL A 41 3.20 4.16 10.93
C VAL A 41 4.24 4.88 10.07
N ILE A 42 4.46 6.17 10.29
CA ILE A 42 5.45 6.94 9.51
C ILE A 42 6.85 6.33 9.66
N VAL A 43 7.32 6.07 10.89
CA VAL A 43 8.69 5.60 11.10
C VAL A 43 8.84 4.12 10.71
N PHE A 44 7.99 3.25 11.25
CA PHE A 44 8.17 1.80 11.13
C PHE A 44 7.53 1.22 9.87
N THR A 45 6.30 1.58 9.53
CA THR A 45 5.65 0.95 8.38
C THR A 45 6.01 1.58 7.05
N THR A 46 6.44 2.86 7.03
CA THR A 46 6.92 3.49 5.79
C THR A 46 8.44 3.57 5.72
N CYS A 47 9.10 4.25 6.66
CA CYS A 47 10.54 4.53 6.56
C CYS A 47 11.38 3.25 6.59
N VAL A 48 11.16 2.38 7.58
CA VAL A 48 11.88 1.10 7.71
C VAL A 48 11.55 0.16 6.54
N THR A 49 10.29 0.08 6.10
CA THR A 49 9.91 -0.72 4.93
C THR A 49 10.64 -0.28 3.66
N TYR A 50 10.74 1.04 3.42
CA TYR A 50 11.52 1.56 2.29
C TYR A 50 13.01 1.26 2.43
N LEU A 51 13.56 1.36 3.64
CA LEU A 51 14.95 0.99 3.91
C LEU A 51 15.18 -0.49 3.60
N PHE A 52 14.27 -1.38 3.98
CA PHE A 52 14.35 -2.80 3.61
C PHE A 52 14.17 -3.05 2.12
N ASN A 53 13.30 -2.29 1.44
CA ASN A 53 13.16 -2.38 -0.01
C ASN A 53 14.48 -2.01 -0.72
N LEU A 54 15.11 -0.90 -0.30
CA LEU A 54 16.42 -0.48 -0.79
C LEU A 54 17.53 -1.48 -0.43
N PHE A 55 17.52 -2.02 0.78
CA PHE A 55 18.46 -3.05 1.19
C PHE A 55 18.30 -4.33 0.35
N GLY A 56 17.06 -4.75 0.08
CA GLY A 56 16.74 -5.84 -0.82
C GLY A 56 17.30 -5.60 -2.22
N LEU A 57 17.16 -4.39 -2.76
CA LEU A 57 17.74 -4.01 -4.07
C LEU A 57 19.27 -4.01 -4.05
N SER A 58 19.90 -3.76 -2.90
CA SER A 58 21.36 -3.80 -2.76
C SER A 58 21.94 -5.22 -2.70
N LYS A 59 21.13 -6.23 -2.34
CA LYS A 59 21.54 -7.63 -2.16
C LYS A 59 20.96 -8.59 -3.19
N LEU A 60 19.82 -8.25 -3.80
CA LEU A 60 19.07 -9.10 -4.73
C LEU A 60 18.90 -8.38 -6.07
N LYS A 61 18.71 -9.15 -7.13
CA LYS A 61 18.38 -8.58 -8.45
C LYS A 61 17.04 -7.84 -8.37
N PRO A 62 16.89 -6.70 -9.06
CA PRO A 62 15.65 -5.90 -9.03
C PRO A 62 14.38 -6.68 -9.36
N THR A 63 14.48 -7.73 -10.19
CA THR A 63 13.39 -8.65 -10.53
C THR A 63 12.87 -9.42 -9.32
N THR A 64 13.74 -9.89 -8.42
CA THR A 64 13.34 -10.64 -7.22
C THR A 64 12.66 -9.73 -6.20
N VAL A 65 13.17 -8.50 -6.03
CA VAL A 65 12.55 -7.50 -5.16
C VAL A 65 11.17 -7.09 -5.69
N GLY A 66 11.03 -6.95 -7.00
CA GLY A 66 9.74 -6.69 -7.64
C GLY A 66 8.68 -7.74 -7.33
N VAL A 67 9.05 -9.03 -7.33
CA VAL A 67 8.12 -10.13 -6.95
C VAL A 67 7.64 -9.97 -5.51
N PHE A 68 8.50 -9.58 -4.57
CA PHE A 68 8.08 -9.32 -3.19
C PHE A 68 7.12 -8.12 -3.07
N ILE A 69 7.28 -7.08 -3.89
CA ILE A 69 6.35 -5.94 -3.92
C ILE A 69 4.97 -6.37 -4.41
N TYR A 70 4.89 -7.28 -5.39
CA TYR A 70 3.61 -7.87 -5.83
C TYR A 70 2.98 -8.80 -4.77
N LEU A 71 3.79 -9.40 -3.91
CA LEU A 71 3.32 -10.24 -2.81
C LEU A 71 2.69 -9.43 -1.66
N GLN A 72 3.16 -8.18 -1.42
CA GLN A 72 2.61 -7.30 -0.37
C GLN A 72 1.08 -7.13 -0.43
N PRO A 73 0.46 -6.77 -1.58
CA PRO A 73 -0.99 -6.65 -1.66
C PRO A 73 -1.71 -7.99 -1.42
N VAL A 74 -1.10 -9.13 -1.76
CA VAL A 74 -1.66 -10.47 -1.45
C VAL A 74 -1.73 -10.69 0.05
N ILE A 75 -0.61 -10.48 0.73
CA ILE A 75 -0.50 -10.69 2.18
C ILE A 75 -1.40 -9.71 2.94
N ALA A 76 -1.46 -8.45 2.53
CA ALA A 76 -2.33 -7.44 3.13
C ALA A 76 -3.81 -7.85 3.05
N SER A 77 -4.21 -8.42 1.92
CA SER A 77 -5.58 -8.88 1.68
C SER A 77 -5.97 -10.06 2.56
N ILE A 78 -5.07 -11.03 2.70
CA ILE A 78 -5.21 -12.18 3.61
C ILE A 78 -5.29 -11.69 5.06
N TYR A 79 -4.42 -10.77 5.45
CA TYR A 79 -4.39 -10.24 6.81
C TYR A 79 -5.65 -9.44 7.15
N ALA A 80 -6.13 -8.59 6.24
CA ALA A 80 -7.38 -7.82 6.41
C ALA A 80 -8.58 -8.75 6.61
N LEU A 81 -8.58 -9.88 5.90
CA LEU A 81 -9.57 -10.94 6.02
C LEU A 81 -9.60 -11.57 7.41
N ILE A 82 -8.42 -11.93 7.93
CA ILE A 82 -8.26 -12.61 9.22
C ILE A 82 -8.58 -11.66 10.37
N THR A 83 -8.22 -10.38 10.23
CA THR A 83 -8.34 -9.39 11.33
C THR A 83 -9.78 -8.97 11.60
N GLY A 84 -10.73 -9.20 10.67
CA GLY A 84 -12.17 -9.04 10.93
C GLY A 84 -12.56 -7.66 11.47
N SER A 85 -11.83 -6.61 11.05
CA SER A 85 -11.62 -5.36 11.80
C SER A 85 -12.84 -4.44 11.97
N ASP A 86 -14.04 -4.88 11.63
CA ASP A 86 -15.33 -4.34 12.09
C ASP A 86 -16.42 -5.25 11.54
N SER A 87 -17.51 -5.48 12.30
CA SER A 87 -18.65 -6.39 12.01
C SER A 87 -18.63 -7.05 10.61
N LEU A 88 -18.44 -8.37 10.57
CA LEU A 88 -18.47 -9.20 9.36
C LEU A 88 -19.82 -9.04 8.63
N ASN A 89 -19.90 -8.02 7.79
CA ASN A 89 -21.03 -7.77 6.91
C ASN A 89 -20.80 -8.54 5.61
N SER A 90 -21.86 -9.02 4.97
CA SER A 90 -21.80 -9.80 3.71
C SER A 90 -20.97 -9.10 2.62
N ILE A 91 -20.93 -7.77 2.65
CA ILE A 91 -20.11 -6.92 1.76
C ILE A 91 -18.60 -7.18 1.92
N LYS A 92 -18.10 -7.41 3.14
CA LYS A 92 -16.67 -7.66 3.40
C LYS A 92 -16.23 -9.03 2.89
N ILE A 93 -17.13 -10.02 2.93
CA ILE A 93 -16.91 -11.36 2.35
C ILE A 93 -16.80 -11.27 0.82
N PHE A 94 -17.68 -10.49 0.18
CA PHE A 94 -17.61 -10.30 -1.27
C PHE A 94 -16.37 -9.48 -1.69
N ALA A 95 -16.05 -8.41 -0.95
CA ALA A 95 -14.86 -7.60 -1.17
C ALA A 95 -13.57 -8.42 -1.04
N THR A 96 -13.52 -9.31 -0.06
CA THR A 96 -12.45 -10.29 0.11
C THR A 96 -12.22 -11.13 -1.15
N ILE A 97 -13.29 -11.72 -1.70
CA ILE A 97 -13.21 -12.61 -2.85
C ILE A 97 -12.69 -11.85 -4.07
N ILE A 98 -13.17 -10.61 -4.27
CA ILE A 98 -12.72 -9.72 -5.35
C ILE A 98 -11.24 -9.36 -5.18
N ILE A 99 -10.81 -9.00 -3.98
CA ILE A 99 -9.41 -8.65 -3.72
C ILE A 99 -8.51 -9.86 -3.99
N PHE A 100 -8.90 -11.05 -3.51
CA PHE A 100 -8.20 -12.31 -3.80
C PHE A 100 -8.11 -12.60 -5.30
N LEU A 101 -9.19 -12.35 -6.05
CA LEU A 101 -9.22 -12.46 -7.51
C LEU A 101 -8.28 -11.47 -8.19
N GLY A 102 -8.31 -10.19 -7.79
CA GLY A 102 -7.45 -9.14 -8.34
C GLY A 102 -5.97 -9.42 -8.06
N VAL A 103 -5.67 -9.88 -6.85
CA VAL A 103 -4.36 -10.37 -6.43
C VAL A 103 -3.92 -11.56 -7.27
N TYR A 104 -4.77 -12.58 -7.45
CA TYR A 104 -4.45 -13.74 -8.27
C TYR A 104 -4.14 -13.34 -9.73
N LEU A 105 -4.92 -12.42 -10.28
CA LEU A 105 -4.74 -11.90 -11.62
C LEU A 105 -3.42 -11.11 -11.78
N VAL A 106 -3.01 -10.35 -10.77
CA VAL A 106 -1.72 -9.63 -10.74
C VAL A 106 -0.54 -10.57 -10.51
N THR A 107 -0.72 -11.60 -9.68
CA THR A 107 0.35 -12.55 -9.31
C THR A 107 0.61 -13.56 -10.41
N LYS A 108 -0.38 -13.81 -11.29
CA LYS A 108 -0.17 -14.56 -12.52
C LYS A 108 0.71 -13.72 -13.45
N GLN A 109 2.03 -13.79 -13.25
CA GLN A 109 2.97 -13.36 -14.26
C GLN A 109 2.60 -14.10 -15.54
N VAL A 110 2.32 -13.35 -16.61
CA VAL A 110 2.17 -13.92 -17.95
C VAL A 110 3.46 -14.67 -18.20
N ASP A 111 3.41 -16.01 -18.10
CA ASP A 111 4.45 -16.88 -18.58
C ASP A 111 4.70 -16.42 -20.00
N LYS A 112 5.83 -15.77 -20.22
CA LYS A 112 6.31 -15.48 -21.55
C LYS A 112 6.76 -16.83 -22.08
N SER A 113 5.78 -17.62 -22.53
CA SER A 113 5.97 -18.81 -23.35
C SER A 113 6.64 -18.33 -24.63
N ILE A 114 7.97 -18.26 -24.57
CA ILE A 114 8.80 -18.25 -25.75
C ILE A 114 8.62 -19.61 -26.41
N LYS A 115 7.91 -19.63 -27.52
CA LYS A 115 8.27 -20.46 -28.67
C LYS A 115 7.89 -19.73 -29.93
#